data_AF-A0A0S2I1F6-F1
#
_entry.id   AF-A0A0S2I1F6-F1
#
_cell.length_a   1.000
_cell.length_b   1.000
_cell.length_c   1.000
_cell.angle_alpha   90.00
_cell.angle_beta   90.00
_cell.angle_gamma   90.00
#
_symmetry.space_group_name_H-M   'P 1'
#
loop_
_entity.id
_entity.type
_entity.pdbx_description
1 polymer ?
#
loop_
_entity_poly.entity_id
_entity_poly.type
_entity_poly.pdbx_seq_one_letter_code
_entity_poly.pdbx_strand_id
1 'polypeptide(L)' 'MVDKITEIFCLIDDFCKEYYKAEEGHILDEKGAQKPRKRKFKMDDSEVITILVIFHLKQYRNL' A
#
# COMPACT_ATOMS: atom_id res chain seq x y z
N MET A 1 9.44 5.90 23.19
CA MET A 1 8.97 6.96 22.26
C MET A 1 8.86 6.30 20.91
N VAL A 2 7.67 6.23 20.33
CA VAL A 2 7.46 5.60 19.02
C VAL A 2 8.00 6.55 17.95
N ASP A 3 8.72 6.04 16.95
CA ASP A 3 9.22 6.84 15.83
C ASP A 3 8.03 7.32 14.98
N LYS A 4 8.07 8.56 14.47
CA LYS A 4 7.06 9.09 13.56
C LYS A 4 6.86 8.21 12.32
N ILE A 5 7.93 7.57 11.84
CA ILE A 5 7.85 6.61 10.74
C ILE A 5 7.02 5.38 11.15
N THR A 6 7.22 4.89 12.36
CA THR A 6 6.45 3.76 12.91
C THR A 6 4.98 4.13 13.10
N GLU A 7 4.67 5.34 13.56
CA GLU A 7 3.29 5.84 13.66
C GLU A 7 2.59 5.87 12.29
N ILE A 8 3.27 6.40 11.26
CA ILE A 8 2.75 6.43 9.89
C ILE A 8 2.54 5.01 9.37
N PHE A 9 3.50 4.11 9.58
CA PHE A 9 3.37 2.72 9.17
C PHE A 9 2.17 2.03 9.83
N CYS A 10 1.98 2.18 11.15
CA CYS A 10 0.84 1.58 11.85
C CYS A 10 -0.51 2.08 11.31
N LEU A 11 -0.63 3.38 11.03
CA LEU A 11 -1.85 3.94 10.44
C LEU A 11 -2.13 3.37 9.04
N ILE A 12 -1.08 3.20 8.23
CA ILE A 12 -1.20 2.64 6.88
C ILE A 12 -1.52 1.14 6.93
N ASP A 13 -0.88 0.39 7.82
CA ASP A 13 -1.14 -1.04 8.02
C ASP A 13 -2.59 -1.29 8.44
N ASP A 14 -3.11 -0.52 9.40
CA ASP A 14 -4.53 -0.61 9.79
C ASP A 14 -5.47 -0.19 8.65
N PHE A 15 -5.11 0.83 7.86
CA PHE A 15 -5.84 1.17 6.65
C PHE A 15 -5.86 0.01 5.63
N CYS A 16 -4.71 -0.61 5.34
CA CYS A 16 -4.62 -1.71 4.37
C CYS A 16 -5.49 -2.90 4.80
N LYS A 17 -5.49 -3.26 6.08
CA LYS A 17 -6.34 -4.35 6.62
C LYS A 17 -7.82 -4.08 6.37
N GLU A 18 -8.29 -2.87 6.62
CA GLU A 18 -9.69 -2.50 6.38
C GLU A 18 -10.00 -2.36 4.89
N TYR A 19 -9.06 -1.83 4.11
CA TYR A 19 -9.18 -1.72 2.66
C TYR A 19 -9.38 -3.09 2.01
N TYR A 20 -8.55 -4.09 2.33
CA TYR A 20 -8.69 -5.42 1.70
C TYR A 20 -10.00 -6.11 2.07
N LYS A 21 -10.51 -5.91 3.29
CA LYS A 21 -11.83 -6.39 3.68
C LYS A 21 -12.93 -5.73 2.85
N ALA A 22 -12.78 -4.42 2.59
CA ALA A 22 -13.74 -3.68 1.79
C ALA A 22 -13.62 -3.99 0.29
N GLU A 23 -12.42 -4.28 -0.21
CA GLU A 23 -12.16 -4.60 -1.62
C GLU A 23 -12.73 -5.97 -2.02
N GLU A 24 -12.79 -6.91 -1.08
CA GLU A 24 -13.32 -8.26 -1.30
C GLU A 24 -14.77 -8.21 -1.84
N GLY A 25 -14.95 -8.58 -3.12
CA GLY A 25 -16.24 -8.57 -3.81
C GLY A 25 -16.57 -7.29 -4.60
N HIS A 26 -15.69 -6.28 -4.57
CA HIS A 26 -15.79 -5.09 -5.43
C HIS A 26 -14.86 -5.12 -6.65
N ILE A 27 -14.00 -6.13 -6.73
CA ILE A 27 -13.15 -6.37 -7.91
C ILE A 27 -14.03 -6.85 -9.06
N LEU A 28 -14.00 -6.12 -10.17
CA LEU A 28 -14.68 -6.53 -11.40
C LEU A 28 -14.10 -7.84 -11.93
N ASP A 29 -14.99 -8.73 -12.36
CA ASP A 29 -14.63 -10.02 -12.95
C ASP A 29 -13.64 -9.82 -14.12
N GLU A 30 -12.46 -10.46 -14.06
CA GLU A 30 -11.41 -10.39 -15.08
C GLU A 30 -11.79 -11.07 -16.42
N LYS A 31 -13.08 -11.21 -16.74
CA LYS A 31 -13.56 -11.87 -17.96
C LYS A 31 -13.09 -11.11 -19.20
N GLY A 32 -12.02 -11.61 -19.80
CA GLY A 32 -11.37 -11.03 -20.98
C GLY A 32 -10.18 -10.11 -20.69
N ALA A 33 -9.85 -9.88 -19.41
CA ALA A 33 -8.66 -9.11 -19.05
C ALA A 33 -7.38 -9.95 -19.22
N GLN A 34 -6.27 -9.30 -19.59
CA GLN A 34 -4.96 -9.96 -19.53
C GLN A 34 -4.66 -10.35 -18.09
N LYS A 35 -4.41 -11.64 -17.84
CA LYS A 35 -4.09 -12.14 -16.51
C LYS A 35 -2.89 -11.37 -15.95
N PRO A 36 -2.99 -10.79 -14.75
CA PRO A 36 -1.88 -10.09 -14.14
C PRO A 36 -0.73 -11.05 -13.82
N ARG A 37 0.49 -10.51 -13.82
CA ARG A 37 1.69 -11.28 -13.51
C ARG A 37 1.68 -11.66 -12.03
N LYS A 38 1.44 -12.93 -11.70
CA LYS A 38 1.48 -13.46 -10.32
C LYS A 38 2.92 -13.60 -9.78
N ARG A 39 3.64 -12.49 -9.66
CA ARG A 39 4.98 -12.48 -9.06
C ARG A 39 4.87 -12.31 -7.55
N LYS A 40 5.59 -13.13 -6.79
CA LYS A 40 5.73 -12.93 -5.35
C LYS A 40 6.54 -11.66 -5.09
N PHE A 41 5.94 -10.68 -4.43
CA PHE A 41 6.63 -9.49 -3.94
C PHE A 41 7.31 -9.79 -2.60
N LYS A 42 8.37 -9.03 -2.29
CA LYS A 42 9.10 -9.15 -1.01
C LYS A 42 8.56 -8.23 0.07
N MET A 43 8.00 -7.09 -0.34
CA MET A 43 7.33 -6.14 0.55
C MET A 43 5.83 -6.29 0.41
N ASP A 44 5.13 -6.01 1.50
CA ASP A 44 3.68 -5.86 1.48
C ASP A 44 3.26 -4.46 1.01
N ASP A 45 1.96 -4.28 0.75
CA ASP A 45 1.47 -3.00 0.23
C ASP A 45 1.57 -1.88 1.29
N SER A 46 1.43 -2.18 2.58
CA SER A 46 1.60 -1.20 3.66
C SER A 46 3.01 -0.62 3.71
N GLU A 47 4.04 -1.45 3.54
CA GLU A 47 5.44 -1.04 3.45
C GLU A 47 5.66 -0.17 2.21
N VAL A 48 5.12 -0.58 1.05
CA VAL A 48 5.24 0.19 -0.20
C VAL A 48 4.58 1.56 -0.08
N ILE A 49 3.33 1.61 0.44
CA ILE A 49 2.58 2.85 0.65
C ILE A 49 3.30 3.75 1.65
N THR A 50 3.84 3.19 2.73
CA THR A 50 4.61 3.94 3.73
C THR A 50 5.83 4.61 3.12
N ILE A 51 6.61 3.89 2.30
CA ILE A 51 7.75 4.47 1.58
C ILE A 51 7.30 5.61 0.67
N LEU A 52 6.22 5.44 -0.09
CA LEU A 52 5.69 6.46 -0.98
C LEU A 52 5.25 7.72 -0.20
N VAL A 53 4.48 7.55 0.87
CA VAL A 53 4.02 8.65 1.72
C VAL A 53 5.20 9.43 2.29
N ILE A 54 6.17 8.74 2.89
CA ILE A 54 7.38 9.39 3.44
C ILE A 54 8.14 10.11 2.33
N PHE A 55 8.29 9.48 1.17
CA PHE A 55 9.00 10.06 0.04
C PHE A 55 8.36 11.39 -0.41
N HIS A 56 7.03 11.45 -0.45
CA HIS A 56 6.29 12.67 -0.76
C HIS A 56 6.38 13.72 0.35
N LEU A 57 6.22 13.32 1.62
CA LEU A 57 6.28 14.22 2.77
C LEU A 57 7.66 14.90 2.93
N LYS A 58 8.72 14.19 2.56
CA LYS A 58 10.10 14.71 2.59
C LYS A 58 10.45 15.55 1.36
N GLN A 59 9.52 15.72 0.42
CA GLN A 59 9.69 16.53 -0.79
C GLN A 59 10.94 16.18 -1.61
N TYR A 60 11.37 14.91 -1.65
CA TYR A 60 12.59 14.48 -2.34
C TYR A 60 12.60 14.74 -3.86
N ARG A 61 11.46 15.15 -4.46
CA ARG A 61 11.36 15.54 -5.89
C ARG A 61 11.20 17.03 -6.14
N ASN A 62 11.13 17.87 -5.10
CA ASN A 62 11.19 19.32 -5.28
C ASN A 62 12.66 19.74 -5.27
N LEU A 63 13.18 20.07 -6.44
CA LEU A 63 14.44 20.79 -6.65
C LEU A 63 14.19 22.29 -6.60
#